data_AF-A0A5F4W5M6-F1
#
_entry.id   AF-A0A5F4W5M6-F1
#
_cell.length_a   1.000
_cell.length_b   1.000
_cell.length_c   1.000
_cell.angle_alpha   90.00
_cell.angle_beta   90.00
_cell.angle_gamma   90.00
#
_symmetry.space_group_name_H-M   'P 1'
#
loop_
_entity.id
_entity.type
_entity.pdbx_description
1 polymer ?
#
loop_
_entity_poly.entity_id
_entity_poly.type
_entity_poly.pdbx_seq_one_letter_code
_entity_poly.pdbx_strand_id
1 'polypeptide(L)'
;MHLQPCHPTPPPTLMPSLHPASALGAAGLPGPGGALKGLGAAHPDLRAGGGGGTGKARKSVDKNSNEYCVRPKHNNIAVPKSHDKAKQRNVERQQKVVELTSDNDCLRKLVEQLSRELDTLRGIFRQLPERSLVKAMGNCA
;
A
#
# COMPACT_ATOMS: atom_id res chain seq x y z
N MET A 1 -54.60 1.95 38.94
CA MET A 1 -53.35 1.16 38.93
C MET A 1 -53.02 0.83 37.48
N HIS A 2 -52.28 1.71 36.79
CA HIS A 2 -51.87 1.50 35.40
C HIS A 2 -50.35 1.36 35.41
N LEU A 3 -49.84 0.13 35.25
CA LEU A 3 -48.41 -0.15 35.26
C LEU A 3 -47.87 -0.06 33.83
N GLN A 4 -46.91 0.84 33.64
CA GLN A 4 -46.17 1.05 32.39
C GLN A 4 -45.30 -0.18 32.06
N PRO A 5 -45.25 -0.66 30.80
CA PRO A 5 -44.35 -1.74 30.40
C PRO A 5 -42.87 -1.26 30.34
N CYS A 6 -41.99 -1.93 31.07
CA CYS A 6 -40.53 -1.72 30.98
C CYS A 6 -40.00 -2.08 29.59
N HIS A 7 -39.28 -1.16 28.96
CA HIS A 7 -38.48 -1.43 27.76
C HIS A 7 -37.07 -1.90 28.18
N PRO A 8 -36.51 -2.97 27.58
CA PRO A 8 -35.14 -3.38 27.87
C PRO A 8 -34.14 -2.43 27.21
N THR A 9 -33.23 -1.89 28.01
CA THR A 9 -32.06 -1.12 27.59
C THR A 9 -31.11 -1.98 26.73
N PRO A 10 -30.56 -1.49 25.61
CA PRO A 10 -29.51 -2.21 24.88
C PRO A 10 -28.16 -2.15 25.62
N PRO A 11 -27.28 -3.16 25.45
CA PRO A 11 -25.97 -3.19 26.11
C PRO A 11 -25.01 -2.14 25.52
N PRO A 12 -24.03 -1.65 26.31
CA PRO A 12 -23.06 -0.67 25.82
C PRO A 12 -22.12 -1.30 24.78
N THR A 13 -22.08 -0.72 23.58
CA THR A 13 -21.09 -1.05 22.55
C THR A 13 -19.71 -0.51 22.98
N LEU A 14 -18.72 -1.40 23.10
CA LEU A 14 -17.33 -1.02 23.36
C LEU A 14 -16.75 -0.30 22.12
N MET A 15 -16.51 1.00 22.24
CA MET A 15 -15.73 1.75 21.26
C MET A 15 -14.24 1.42 21.39
N PRO A 16 -13.49 1.24 20.29
CA PRO A 16 -12.04 1.12 20.37
C PRO A 16 -11.42 2.49 20.71
N SER A 17 -10.63 2.49 21.77
CA SER A 17 -9.86 3.62 22.31
C SER A 17 -8.97 4.28 21.25
N LEU A 18 -9.22 5.56 20.95
CA LEU A 18 -8.27 6.41 20.23
C LEU A 18 -7.19 6.85 21.24
N HIS A 19 -5.99 6.32 21.10
CA HIS A 19 -4.83 6.82 21.83
C HIS A 19 -4.36 8.15 21.22
N PRO A 20 -4.07 9.19 22.01
CA PRO A 20 -3.36 10.36 21.52
C PRO A 20 -1.86 10.01 21.41
N ALA A 21 -1.34 9.98 20.18
CA ALA A 21 0.10 9.89 19.99
C ALA A 21 0.74 11.26 20.30
N SER A 22 1.63 11.24 21.27
CA SER A 22 2.41 12.38 21.75
C SER A 22 3.15 13.10 20.62
N ALA A 23 3.14 14.43 20.76
CA ALA A 23 3.96 15.35 20.00
C ALA A 23 5.46 15.10 20.25
N LEU A 24 6.24 14.99 19.17
CA LEU A 24 7.64 15.39 19.09
C LEU A 24 7.89 15.85 17.65
N GLY A 25 8.37 17.08 17.49
CA GLY A 25 8.32 17.86 16.26
C GLY A 25 9.39 17.52 15.20
N ALA A 26 9.12 17.98 13.98
CA ALA A 26 10.14 18.24 12.97
C ALA A 26 9.67 19.39 12.05
N ALA A 27 10.39 20.50 12.18
CA ALA A 27 10.65 21.60 11.25
C ALA A 27 9.73 21.83 10.03
N GLY A 28 9.22 23.06 9.93
CA GLY A 28 8.50 23.57 8.78
C GLY A 28 9.37 23.96 7.58
N LEU A 29 8.76 23.89 6.40
CA LEU A 29 9.14 24.64 5.20
C LEU A 29 7.85 25.10 4.49
N PRO A 30 7.68 26.39 4.19
CA PRO A 30 6.58 26.89 3.36
C PRO A 30 7.02 26.91 1.88
N GLY A 31 6.33 26.16 1.03
CA GLY A 31 6.50 26.24 -0.42
C GLY A 31 5.65 27.38 -1.01
N PRO A 32 6.22 28.29 -1.82
CA PRO A 32 5.52 29.47 -2.32
C PRO A 32 4.62 29.14 -3.52
N GLY A 33 3.51 29.86 -3.63
CA GLY A 33 2.63 29.83 -4.79
C GLY A 33 3.28 30.46 -6.03
N GLY A 34 2.67 30.19 -7.19
CA GLY A 34 3.07 30.81 -8.45
C GLY A 34 2.18 30.38 -9.60
N ALA A 35 1.06 31.09 -9.78
CA ALA A 35 0.24 31.03 -10.97
C ALA A 35 1.04 31.44 -12.20
N LEU A 36 1.02 30.64 -13.27
CA LEU A 36 1.32 31.12 -14.62
C LEU A 36 0.19 30.72 -15.57
N LYS A 37 -0.36 31.75 -16.17
CA LYS A 37 -1.55 31.79 -17.01
C LYS A 37 -1.06 32.09 -18.43
N GLY A 38 -1.35 31.15 -19.34
CA GLY A 38 -1.61 31.41 -20.77
C GLY A 38 -0.42 31.57 -21.71
N LEU A 39 -0.38 30.70 -22.74
CA LEU A 39 -0.25 30.97 -24.19
C LEU A 39 -0.77 29.65 -24.85
N GLY A 40 -1.84 29.57 -25.64
CA GLY A 40 -2.10 30.29 -26.87
C GLY A 40 -1.84 29.36 -28.06
N ALA A 41 -2.81 28.51 -28.44
CA ALA A 41 -2.89 27.88 -29.77
C ALA A 41 -4.34 27.52 -30.07
N ALA A 42 -4.95 28.25 -31.00
CA ALA A 42 -6.28 28.00 -31.52
C ALA A 42 -6.27 26.73 -32.38
N HIS A 43 -7.14 25.77 -32.05
CA HIS A 43 -7.50 24.66 -32.93
C HIS A 43 -9.01 24.39 -32.77
N PRO A 44 -9.86 24.63 -33.78
CA PRO A 44 -11.30 24.41 -33.66
C PRO A 44 -11.63 23.01 -34.19
N ASP A 45 -11.26 21.96 -33.46
CA ASP A 45 -11.93 20.67 -33.60
C ASP A 45 -11.56 19.77 -32.42
N LEU A 46 -12.45 18.83 -32.11
CA LEU A 46 -12.44 17.88 -30.99
C LEU A 46 -13.15 18.39 -29.72
N ARG A 47 -14.48 18.35 -29.80
CA ARG A 47 -15.40 18.20 -28.67
C ARG A 47 -15.14 16.87 -27.94
N ALA A 48 -14.03 16.79 -27.21
CA ALA A 48 -13.69 15.70 -26.30
C ALA A 48 -13.48 16.30 -24.91
N GLY A 49 -14.58 16.53 -24.19
CA GLY A 49 -14.57 17.13 -22.86
C GLY A 49 -14.12 16.14 -21.79
N GLY A 50 -12.82 16.10 -21.53
CA GLY A 50 -12.23 15.47 -20.37
C GLY A 50 -11.66 16.51 -19.38
N GLY A 51 -12.19 16.49 -18.15
CA GLY A 51 -11.45 16.83 -16.92
C GLY A 51 -11.31 18.30 -16.51
N GLY A 52 -11.44 18.57 -15.20
CA GLY A 52 -10.91 19.78 -14.57
C GLY A 52 -11.89 20.48 -13.64
N GLY A 53 -11.58 20.52 -12.35
CA GLY A 53 -12.44 21.05 -11.30
C GLY A 53 -12.66 22.57 -11.36
N THR A 54 -13.89 22.96 -11.08
CA THR A 54 -14.34 24.21 -10.43
C THR A 54 -15.86 24.06 -10.31
N GLY A 55 -16.42 24.33 -9.13
CA GLY A 55 -17.85 24.32 -8.78
C GLY A 55 -18.76 23.50 -9.70
N LYS A 56 -18.94 22.19 -9.42
CA LYS A 56 -19.87 21.34 -10.18
C LYS A 56 -21.30 21.84 -9.97
N ALA A 57 -21.73 22.79 -10.80
CA ALA A 57 -23.14 22.97 -11.12
C ALA A 57 -23.62 21.57 -11.54
N ARG A 58 -24.42 20.94 -10.68
CA ARG A 58 -25.03 19.65 -10.99
C ARG A 58 -25.90 19.92 -12.21
N LYS A 59 -25.43 19.49 -13.38
CA LYS A 59 -26.25 19.41 -14.59
C LYS A 59 -27.53 18.69 -14.16
N SER A 60 -28.63 19.42 -14.10
CA SER A 60 -29.92 18.91 -13.65
C SER A 60 -30.38 17.92 -14.72
N VAL A 61 -30.08 16.64 -14.49
CA VAL A 61 -30.57 15.56 -15.34
C VAL A 61 -32.01 15.28 -14.92
N ASP A 62 -32.91 15.27 -15.90
CA ASP A 62 -34.30 14.88 -15.73
C ASP A 62 -34.36 13.46 -15.12
N LYS A 63 -35.03 13.33 -13.98
CA LYS A 63 -35.13 12.08 -13.22
C LYS A 63 -35.93 11.00 -13.95
N ASN A 64 -36.79 11.39 -14.89
CA ASN A 64 -37.63 10.50 -15.69
C ASN A 64 -36.92 10.07 -16.99
N SER A 65 -35.74 10.60 -17.29
CA SER A 65 -34.94 10.16 -18.42
C SER A 65 -34.45 8.71 -18.21
N ASN A 66 -34.55 7.90 -19.27
CA ASN A 66 -33.99 6.56 -19.30
C ASN A 66 -32.50 6.55 -18.94
N GLU A 67 -31.75 7.57 -19.38
CA GLU A 67 -30.33 7.75 -19.03
C GLU A 67 -30.12 7.93 -17.52
N TYR A 68 -31.00 8.70 -16.85
CA TYR A 68 -30.93 8.88 -15.39
C TYR A 68 -31.18 7.57 -14.65
N CYS A 69 -32.09 6.71 -15.13
CA CYS A 69 -32.41 5.43 -14.49
C CYS A 69 -31.27 4.39 -14.62
N VAL A 70 -30.57 4.38 -15.76
CA VAL A 70 -29.49 3.42 -16.03
C VAL A 70 -28.23 3.74 -15.22
N ARG A 71 -27.93 5.02 -14.96
CA ARG A 71 -26.70 5.44 -14.28
C ARG A 71 -26.56 4.89 -12.84
N PRO A 72 -27.55 5.02 -11.94
CA PRO A 72 -27.53 4.38 -10.62
C PRO A 72 -27.45 2.86 -10.70
N LYS A 73 -28.15 2.22 -11.65
CA LYS A 73 -28.09 0.75 -11.82
C LYS A 73 -26.67 0.28 -12.13
N HIS A 74 -25.95 0.97 -13.02
CA HIS A 74 -24.55 0.67 -13.32
C HIS A 74 -23.64 0.96 -12.13
N ASN A 75 -23.84 2.09 -11.43
CA ASN A 75 -23.02 2.46 -10.28
C ASN A 75 -23.21 1.51 -9.09
N ASN A 76 -24.44 1.08 -8.82
CA ASN A 76 -24.77 0.10 -7.80
C ASN A 76 -24.08 -1.25 -8.04
N ILE A 77 -23.74 -1.59 -9.29
CA ILE A 77 -22.95 -2.79 -9.61
C ILE A 77 -21.44 -2.49 -9.50
N ALA A 78 -21.00 -1.31 -9.92
CA ALA A 78 -19.60 -0.92 -9.91
C ALA A 78 -19.01 -0.80 -8.49
N VAL A 79 -19.81 -0.33 -7.53
CA VAL A 79 -19.37 -0.13 -6.14
C VAL A 79 -19.03 -1.46 -5.44
N PRO A 80 -19.90 -2.49 -5.41
CA PRO A 80 -19.53 -3.80 -4.88
C PRO A 80 -18.28 -4.38 -5.57
N LYS A 81 -18.22 -4.32 -6.92
CA LYS A 81 -17.05 -4.79 -7.68
C LYS A 81 -15.75 -4.09 -7.27
N SER A 82 -15.80 -2.77 -7.05
CA SER A 82 -14.61 -2.01 -6.64
C SER A 82 -14.21 -2.33 -5.19
N HIS A 83 -15.17 -2.54 -4.30
CA HIS A 83 -14.92 -3.00 -2.93
C HIS A 83 -14.27 -4.38 -2.91
N ASP A 84 -14.81 -5.35 -3.65
CA ASP A 84 -14.27 -6.71 -3.66
C ASP A 84 -12.87 -6.73 -4.27
N LYS A 85 -12.61 -5.93 -5.30
CA LYS A 85 -11.25 -5.76 -5.84
C LYS A 85 -10.29 -5.13 -4.83
N ALA A 86 -10.76 -4.18 -4.01
CA ALA A 86 -9.93 -3.59 -2.95
C ALA A 86 -9.65 -4.59 -1.82
N LYS A 87 -10.64 -5.40 -1.43
CA LYS A 87 -10.47 -6.49 -0.46
C LYS A 87 -9.47 -7.53 -0.98
N GLN A 88 -9.64 -7.97 -2.23
CA GLN A 88 -8.75 -8.93 -2.88
C GLN A 88 -7.31 -8.43 -2.91
N ARG A 89 -7.08 -7.17 -3.29
CA ARG A 89 -5.74 -6.56 -3.26
C ARG A 89 -5.13 -6.54 -1.86
N ASN A 90 -5.93 -6.33 -0.82
CA ASN A 90 -5.43 -6.37 0.56
C ASN A 90 -5.02 -7.78 0.98
N VAL A 91 -5.80 -8.80 0.59
CA VAL A 91 -5.46 -10.21 0.83
C VAL A 91 -4.19 -10.60 0.10
N GLU A 92 -4.07 -10.25 -1.18
CA GLU A 92 -2.86 -10.48 -1.98
C GLU A 92 -1.64 -9.81 -1.36
N ARG A 93 -1.78 -8.58 -0.86
CA ARG A 93 -0.70 -7.89 -0.16
C ARG A 93 -0.27 -8.64 1.10
N GLN A 94 -1.23 -9.11 1.91
CA GLN A 94 -0.93 -9.90 3.11
C GLN A 94 -0.22 -11.20 2.74
N GLN A 95 -0.70 -11.91 1.71
CA GLN A 95 -0.06 -13.12 1.21
C GLN A 95 1.38 -12.84 0.76
N LYS A 96 1.63 -11.74 0.05
CA LYS A 96 2.98 -11.37 -0.40
C LYS A 96 3.92 -11.06 0.76
N VAL A 97 3.42 -10.45 1.83
CA VAL A 97 4.22 -10.24 3.06
C VAL A 97 4.64 -11.58 3.66
N VAL A 98 3.75 -12.57 3.73
CA VAL A 98 4.08 -13.90 4.26
C VAL A 98 5.12 -14.60 3.39
N GLU A 99 4.92 -14.60 2.07
CA GLU A 99 5.86 -15.18 1.10
C GLU A 99 7.26 -14.55 1.24
N LEU A 100 7.35 -13.22 1.18
CA LEU A 100 8.62 -12.51 1.30
C LEU A 100 9.30 -12.71 2.65
N THR A 101 8.53 -12.87 3.73
CA THR A 101 9.09 -13.15 5.07
C THR A 101 9.73 -14.53 5.09
N SER A 102 9.03 -15.54 4.56
CA SER A 102 9.55 -16.91 4.44
C SER A 102 10.81 -16.95 3.58
N ASP A 103 10.80 -16.30 2.42
CA ASP A 103 11.96 -16.24 1.52
C ASP A 103 13.15 -15.53 2.20
N ASN A 104 12.89 -14.45 2.95
CA ASN A 104 13.94 -13.74 3.67
C ASN A 104 14.58 -14.64 4.74
N ASP A 105 13.79 -15.39 5.49
CA ASP A 105 14.29 -16.32 6.51
C ASP A 105 15.12 -17.45 5.89
N CYS A 106 14.69 -17.99 4.74
CA CYS A 106 15.47 -18.97 3.98
C CYS A 106 16.81 -18.39 3.51
N LEU A 107 16.81 -17.18 2.96
CA LEU A 107 18.02 -16.50 2.52
C LEU A 107 18.97 -16.21 3.69
N ARG A 108 18.43 -15.77 4.84
CA ARG A 108 19.21 -15.54 6.07
C ARG A 108 19.92 -16.81 6.52
N LYS A 109 19.22 -17.96 6.54
CA LYS A 109 19.81 -19.26 6.88
C LYS A 109 20.93 -19.66 5.92
N LEU A 110 20.73 -19.43 4.61
CA LEU A 110 21.74 -19.73 3.60
C LEU A 110 22.99 -18.85 3.77
N VAL A 111 22.81 -17.55 4.02
CA VAL A 111 23.92 -16.64 4.32
C VAL A 111 24.67 -17.08 5.58
N GLU A 112 23.95 -17.46 6.63
CA GLU A 112 24.57 -17.91 7.88
C GLU A 112 25.35 -19.22 7.69
N GLN A 113 24.82 -20.15 6.90
CA GLN A 113 25.48 -21.40 6.54
C GLN A 113 26.78 -21.15 5.75
N LEU A 114 26.70 -20.36 4.68
CA LEU A 114 27.87 -20.02 3.87
C LEU A 114 28.91 -19.26 4.70
N SER A 115 28.49 -18.40 5.63
CA SER A 115 29.39 -17.71 6.55
C SER A 115 30.14 -18.69 7.44
N ARG A 116 29.45 -19.68 8.02
CA ARG A 116 30.06 -20.76 8.81
C ARG A 116 31.06 -21.60 8.00
N GLU A 117 30.72 -21.92 6.76
CA GLU A 117 31.62 -22.65 5.85
C GLU A 117 32.89 -21.84 5.55
N LEU A 118 32.75 -20.54 5.26
CA LEU A 118 33.88 -19.65 5.05
C LEU A 118 34.76 -19.49 6.29
N ASP A 119 34.15 -19.37 7.47
CA ASP A 119 34.91 -19.26 8.73
C ASP A 119 35.65 -20.56 9.06
N THR A 120 35.03 -21.71 8.78
CA THR A 120 35.69 -23.02 8.88
C THR A 120 36.89 -23.09 7.95
N LEU A 121 36.71 -22.70 6.69
CA LEU A 121 37.79 -22.67 5.71
C LEU A 121 38.91 -21.72 6.15
N ARG A 122 38.59 -20.49 6.52
CA ARG A 122 39.56 -19.52 7.07
C ARG A 122 40.29 -20.07 8.29
N GLY A 123 39.60 -20.78 9.18
CA GLY A 123 40.17 -21.44 10.34
C GLY A 123 41.22 -22.49 9.95
N ILE A 124 40.93 -23.31 8.94
CA ILE A 124 41.87 -24.31 8.40
C ILE A 124 43.10 -23.61 7.80
N PHE A 125 42.90 -22.57 6.99
CA PHE A 125 44.00 -21.81 6.38
C PHE A 125 44.90 -21.16 7.45
N ARG A 126 44.35 -20.66 8.56
CA ARG A 126 45.17 -20.07 9.65
C ARG A 126 46.01 -21.10 10.41
N GLN A 127 45.65 -22.38 10.41
CA GLN A 127 46.38 -23.44 11.09
C GLN A 127 47.47 -24.08 10.23
N LEU A 128 47.44 -23.88 8.90
CA LEU A 128 48.40 -24.46 7.98
C LEU A 128 49.71 -23.65 7.95
N PRO A 129 50.89 -24.31 8.01
CA PRO A 129 52.17 -23.63 7.85
C PRO A 129 52.27 -22.96 6.47
N GLU A 130 52.80 -21.73 6.40
CA GLU A 130 52.82 -20.91 5.18
C GLU A 130 53.39 -21.64 3.93
N ARG A 131 54.34 -22.56 4.13
CA ARG A 131 54.96 -23.35 3.04
C ARG A 131 54.00 -24.38 2.41
N SER A 132 53.03 -24.90 3.17
CA SER A 132 52.06 -25.88 2.68
C SER A 132 50.91 -25.21 1.92
N LEU A 133 50.53 -24.00 2.33
CA LEU A 133 49.50 -23.20 1.67
C LEU A 133 49.86 -22.77 0.25
N VAL A 134 51.07 -22.25 0.06
CA VAL A 134 51.55 -21.81 -1.26
C VAL A 134 51.56 -22.98 -2.26
N LYS A 135 51.85 -24.20 -1.78
CA LYS A 135 51.82 -25.42 -2.60
C LYS A 135 50.39 -25.88 -2.89
N ALA A 136 49.47 -25.83 -1.93
CA ALA A 136 48.07 -26.19 -2.17
C ALA A 136 47.38 -25.24 -3.16
N MET A 137 47.61 -23.93 -3.05
CA MET A 137 47.02 -22.94 -3.97
C MET A 137 47.67 -22.95 -5.37
N GLY A 138 48.96 -23.27 -5.46
CA GLY A 138 49.67 -23.39 -6.75
C GLY A 138 49.26 -24.61 -7.59
N ASN A 139 48.56 -25.58 -6.98
CA ASN A 139 48.08 -26.79 -7.64
C ASN A 139 46.65 -26.65 -8.21
N CYS A 140 45.99 -25.50 -8.04
CA CYS A 140 44.65 -25.21 -8.55
C CYS A 140 44.66 -24.45 -9.91
N ALA A 141 45.79 -24.46 -10.63
CA ALA A 141 45.96 -23.85 -11.95
C ALA A 141 46.01 -24.91 -13.06
#